data_AF-A0A3M2RG99-F1
#
_entry.id   AF-A0A3M2RG99-F1
#
_cell.length_a   1.000
_cell.length_b   1.000
_cell.length_c   1.000
_cell.angle_alpha   90.00
_cell.angle_beta   90.00
_cell.angle_gamma   90.00
#
_symmetry.space_group_name_H-M   'P 1'
#
loop_
_entity.id
_entity.type
_entity.pdbx_description
1 polymer ?
#
loop_
_entity_poly.entity_id
_entity_poly.type
_entity_poly.pdbx_seq_one_letter_code
_entity_poly.pdbx_strand_id
1 'polypeptide(L)'
;MYKFNALLFFSLSLVAGCTNVVSDVARSIHPAAASSLRATTLFSAASEFFSEAGYQCNVYPDPSALRCTKELRDLYIHQSQAVVQIYPRDEAYPHTLVTSRWDEGLIPGEFISSEFTNPDVKAFCEYLHAHALGSCRIIK
;
A
#
# COMPACT_ATOMS: atom_id res chain seq x y z
N MET A 1 21.52 38.39 19.46
CA MET A 1 20.30 37.58 19.69
C MET A 1 20.05 36.56 18.56
N TYR A 2 21.06 35.73 18.19
CA TYR A 2 20.89 34.70 17.14
C TYR A 2 21.15 33.25 17.64
N LYS A 3 21.71 33.07 18.85
CA LYS A 3 22.09 31.75 19.37
C LYS A 3 20.92 30.90 19.89
N PHE A 4 19.82 31.51 20.30
CA PHE A 4 18.64 30.78 20.81
C PHE A 4 17.84 30.09 19.69
N ASN A 5 17.79 30.67 18.49
CA ASN A 5 17.05 30.08 17.36
C ASN A 5 17.72 28.78 16.87
N ALA A 6 19.04 28.70 16.87
CA ALA A 6 19.76 27.51 16.39
C ALA A 6 19.53 26.27 17.29
N LEU A 7 19.46 26.45 18.61
CA LEU A 7 19.15 25.37 19.55
C LEU A 7 17.70 24.87 19.42
N LEU A 8 16.77 25.76 19.09
CA LEU A 8 15.37 25.39 18.84
C LEU A 8 15.24 24.53 17.57
N PHE A 9 15.92 24.91 16.48
CA PHE A 9 15.93 24.10 15.25
C PHE A 9 16.54 22.72 15.44
N PHE A 10 17.62 22.60 16.23
CA PHE A 10 18.26 21.31 16.50
C PHE A 10 17.40 20.38 17.39
N SER A 11 16.61 20.96 18.30
CA SER A 11 15.68 20.20 19.15
C SER A 11 14.40 19.79 18.42
N LEU A 12 13.94 20.55 17.43
CA LEU A 12 12.83 20.17 16.55
C LEU A 12 13.18 19.00 15.61
N SER A 13 14.44 18.88 15.15
CA SER A 13 14.87 17.75 14.31
C SER A 13 14.85 16.39 15.04
N LEU A 14 14.92 16.38 16.38
CA LEU A 14 14.88 15.15 17.19
C LEU A 14 13.46 14.60 17.39
N VAL A 15 12.43 15.36 16.98
CA VAL A 15 11.02 14.94 17.02
C VAL A 15 10.51 14.53 15.64
N ALA A 16 11.39 14.45 14.64
CA ALA A 16 11.05 13.84 13.36
C ALA A 16 10.74 12.35 13.62
N GLY A 17 9.45 12.01 13.64
CA GLY A 17 9.01 10.63 13.74
C GLY A 17 9.63 9.80 12.61
N CYS A 18 10.14 8.61 12.94
CA CYS A 18 10.60 7.69 11.92
C CYS A 18 9.37 7.05 11.27
N THR A 19 9.25 7.12 9.95
CA THR A 19 8.29 6.30 9.21
C THR A 19 8.94 4.94 8.96
N ASN A 20 8.43 3.90 9.60
CA ASN A 20 8.85 2.53 9.33
C ASN A 20 7.93 1.93 8.27
N VAL A 21 8.51 1.31 7.24
CA VAL A 21 7.75 0.69 6.14
C VAL A 21 8.16 -0.76 6.01
N VAL A 22 7.17 -1.65 6.08
CA VAL A 22 7.34 -3.09 5.84
C VAL A 22 6.38 -3.53 4.74
N SER A 23 6.86 -4.32 3.78
CA SER A 23 6.05 -4.76 2.63
C SER A 23 5.72 -6.25 2.72
N ASP A 24 4.55 -6.63 2.21
CA ASP A 24 4.24 -8.02 1.88
C ASP A 24 4.85 -8.38 0.51
N VAL A 25 4.77 -9.66 0.16
CA VAL A 25 5.19 -10.20 -1.13
C VAL A 25 4.47 -9.50 -2.29
N ALA A 26 5.24 -8.97 -3.25
CA ALA A 26 4.71 -8.36 -4.45
C ALA A 26 4.08 -9.38 -5.39
N ARG A 27 3.02 -8.99 -6.10
CA ARG A 27 2.27 -9.85 -7.01
C ARG A 27 2.09 -9.18 -8.38
N SER A 28 2.17 -9.93 -9.46
CA SER A 28 1.77 -9.48 -10.81
C SER A 28 0.32 -9.87 -11.09
N ILE A 29 -0.43 -8.98 -11.75
CA ILE A 29 -1.83 -9.24 -12.15
C ILE A 29 -1.84 -9.62 -13.64
N HIS A 30 -2.37 -10.80 -13.93
CA HIS A 30 -2.51 -11.33 -15.30
C HIS A 30 -3.98 -11.32 -15.71
N PRO A 31 -4.34 -10.78 -16.89
CA PRO A 31 -5.72 -10.79 -17.38
C PRO A 31 -6.20 -12.23 -17.69
N ALA A 32 -7.50 -12.49 -17.51
CA ALA A 32 -8.08 -13.81 -17.75
C ALA A 32 -8.22 -14.20 -19.23
N ALA A 33 -8.29 -13.23 -20.14
CA ALA A 33 -8.40 -13.43 -21.59
C ALA A 33 -7.31 -12.66 -22.35
N ALA A 34 -7.12 -12.98 -23.63
CA ALA A 34 -6.21 -12.26 -24.53
C ALA A 34 -6.62 -10.78 -24.75
N SER A 35 -7.83 -10.39 -24.36
CA SER A 35 -8.21 -8.99 -24.23
C SER A 35 -7.54 -8.39 -23.00
N SER A 36 -6.72 -7.36 -23.20
CA SER A 36 -6.07 -6.63 -22.12
C SER A 36 -7.11 -6.18 -21.07
N LEU A 37 -6.94 -6.63 -19.82
CA LEU A 37 -7.67 -6.04 -18.69
C LEU A 37 -7.31 -4.56 -18.67
N ARG A 38 -8.27 -3.70 -19.03
CA ARG A 38 -8.04 -2.25 -19.04
C ARG A 38 -7.74 -1.80 -17.62
N ALA A 39 -6.73 -0.92 -17.48
CA ALA A 39 -6.34 -0.35 -16.19
C ALA A 39 -7.55 0.26 -15.46
N THR A 40 -8.46 0.92 -16.20
CA THR A 40 -9.69 1.49 -15.64
C THR A 40 -10.61 0.45 -15.03
N THR A 41 -10.81 -0.71 -15.68
CA THR A 41 -11.62 -1.81 -15.15
C THR A 41 -10.97 -2.42 -13.92
N LEU A 42 -9.65 -2.63 -13.95
CA LEU A 42 -8.91 -3.13 -12.80
C LEU A 42 -8.99 -2.17 -11.61
N PHE A 43 -8.75 -0.87 -11.82
CA PHE A 43 -8.77 0.12 -10.75
C PHE A 43 -10.16 0.34 -10.20
N SER A 44 -11.20 0.26 -11.03
CA SER A 44 -12.59 0.33 -10.55
C SER A 44 -12.92 -0.86 -9.66
N ALA A 45 -12.62 -2.08 -10.12
CA ALA A 45 -12.85 -3.31 -9.34
C ALA A 45 -12.03 -3.35 -8.05
N ALA A 46 -10.78 -2.91 -8.10
CA ALA A 46 -9.94 -2.81 -6.90
C ALA A 46 -10.45 -1.75 -5.94
N SER A 47 -10.85 -0.56 -6.44
CA SER A 47 -11.39 0.50 -5.60
C SER A 47 -12.66 0.05 -4.90
N GLU A 48 -13.58 -0.61 -5.60
CA GLU A 48 -14.81 -1.16 -5.02
C GLU A 48 -14.49 -2.18 -3.92
N PHE A 49 -13.70 -3.21 -4.26
CA PHE A 49 -13.32 -4.27 -3.32
C PHE A 49 -12.63 -3.73 -2.07
N PHE A 50 -11.62 -2.86 -2.24
CA PHE A 50 -10.88 -2.33 -1.10
C PHE A 50 -11.70 -1.30 -0.32
N SER A 51 -12.59 -0.54 -0.95
CA SER A 51 -13.51 0.33 -0.20
C SER A 51 -14.48 -0.44 0.67
N GLU A 52 -15.00 -1.58 0.22
CA GLU A 52 -15.78 -2.50 1.08
C GLU A 52 -14.96 -3.06 2.24
N ALA A 53 -13.67 -3.31 2.02
CA ALA A 53 -12.72 -3.71 3.06
C ALA A 53 -12.27 -2.54 3.98
N GLY A 54 -12.79 -1.31 3.78
CA GLY A 54 -12.52 -0.14 4.61
C GLY A 54 -11.30 0.69 4.19
N TYR A 55 -10.81 0.54 2.96
CA TYR A 55 -9.75 1.37 2.41
C TYR A 55 -10.32 2.61 1.71
N GLN A 56 -9.58 3.71 1.81
CA GLN A 56 -9.77 4.90 1.01
C GLN A 56 -8.87 4.80 -0.22
N CYS A 57 -9.47 4.74 -1.40
CA CYS A 57 -8.75 4.56 -2.66
C CYS A 57 -8.68 5.87 -3.46
N ASN A 58 -7.52 6.14 -4.04
CA ASN A 58 -7.27 7.31 -4.86
C ASN A 58 -6.33 6.96 -6.03
N VAL A 59 -6.60 7.53 -7.20
CA VAL A 59 -5.74 7.49 -8.39
C VAL A 59 -4.92 8.79 -8.56
N TYR A 60 -5.02 9.72 -7.61
CA TYR A 60 -4.20 10.92 -7.55
C TYR A 60 -3.01 10.68 -6.61
N PRO A 61 -1.78 11.12 -6.96
CA PRO A 61 -1.42 12.03 -8.05
C PRO A 61 -1.12 11.38 -9.41
N ASP A 62 -1.10 10.04 -9.51
CA ASP A 62 -0.72 9.32 -10.72
C ASP A 62 -1.89 8.51 -11.29
N PRO A 63 -2.50 8.92 -12.42
CA PRO A 63 -3.65 8.22 -13.00
C PRO A 63 -3.30 6.82 -13.52
N SER A 64 -2.00 6.49 -13.64
CA SER A 64 -1.54 5.15 -14.00
C SER A 64 -1.45 4.22 -12.79
N ALA A 65 -1.65 4.72 -11.58
CA ALA A 65 -1.61 3.91 -10.36
C ALA A 65 -2.86 4.11 -9.49
N LEU A 66 -3.29 3.03 -8.84
CA LEU A 66 -4.27 3.08 -7.77
C LEU A 66 -3.54 2.94 -6.43
N ARG A 67 -3.82 3.83 -5.48
CA ARG A 67 -3.36 3.73 -4.10
C ARG A 67 -4.56 3.66 -3.16
N CYS A 68 -4.63 2.62 -2.35
CA CYS A 68 -5.67 2.43 -1.33
C CYS A 68 -5.03 2.40 0.06
N THR A 69 -5.57 3.16 1.01
CA THR A 69 -5.05 3.28 2.37
C THR A 69 -6.11 2.92 3.40
N LYS A 70 -5.75 2.15 4.41
CA LYS A 70 -6.63 1.77 5.52
C LYS A 70 -5.88 1.94 6.83
N GLU A 71 -6.47 2.66 7.77
CA GLU A 71 -5.96 2.72 9.13
C GLU A 71 -6.02 1.33 9.76
N LEU A 72 -4.88 0.87 10.25
CA LEU A 72 -4.81 -0.31 11.09
C LEU A 72 -5.08 0.16 12.51
N ARG A 73 -6.13 -0.39 13.13
CA ARG A 73 -6.38 -0.13 14.55
C ARG A 73 -5.28 -0.82 15.34
N ASP A 74 -4.22 -0.08 15.63
CA ASP A 74 -3.24 -0.51 16.59
C ASP A 74 -3.57 0.03 17.98
N LEU A 75 -3.42 -0.84 18.98
CA LEU A 75 -3.69 -0.56 20.39
C LEU A 75 -2.64 0.37 21.03
N TYR A 76 -1.69 0.87 20.24
CA TYR A 76 -0.50 1.59 20.68
C TYR A 76 -0.34 2.88 19.88
N ILE A 77 -0.50 4.03 20.55
CA ILE A 77 0.10 5.40 20.45
C ILE A 77 0.69 5.89 19.08
N HIS A 78 0.48 5.20 17.97
CA HIS A 78 1.15 5.37 16.68
C HIS A 78 0.13 5.26 15.55
N GLN A 79 0.43 5.93 14.44
CA GLN A 79 -0.43 5.91 13.26
C GLN A 79 0.07 4.80 12.34
N SER A 80 -0.61 3.65 12.38
CA SER A 80 -0.31 2.52 11.50
C SER A 80 -1.35 2.43 10.39
N GLN A 81 -0.90 2.34 9.15
CA GLN A 81 -1.78 2.22 7.97
C GLN A 81 -1.29 1.13 7.02
N ALA A 82 -2.23 0.37 6.47
CA ALA A 82 -1.99 -0.49 5.33
C ALA A 82 -2.16 0.32 4.05
N VAL A 83 -1.16 0.26 3.18
CA VAL A 83 -1.16 0.88 1.85
C VAL A 83 -1.12 -0.24 0.83
N VAL A 84 -2.11 -0.29 -0.06
CA VAL A 84 -2.15 -1.15 -1.24
C VAL A 84 -1.92 -0.28 -2.46
N GLN A 85 -1.04 -0.71 -3.38
CA GLN A 85 -0.79 0.00 -4.62
C GLN A 85 -0.87 -0.95 -5.81
N ILE A 86 -1.53 -0.48 -6.87
CA ILE A 86 -1.56 -1.14 -8.18
C ILE A 86 -0.96 -0.17 -9.20
N TYR A 87 0.13 -0.54 -9.85
CA TYR A 87 0.85 0.32 -10.80
C TYR A 87 1.41 -0.49 -11.97
N PRO A 88 1.64 0.11 -13.15
CA PRO A 88 2.14 -0.60 -14.33
C PRO A 88 3.55 -1.14 -14.09
N ARG A 89 3.84 -2.36 -14.55
CA ARG A 89 5.18 -2.96 -14.44
C ARG A 89 5.96 -2.92 -15.75
N ASP A 90 5.37 -3.36 -16.86
CA ASP A 90 5.92 -3.42 -18.24
C ASP A 90 4.89 -4.04 -19.21
N GLU A 91 5.19 -4.16 -20.52
CA GLU A 91 4.29 -4.74 -21.55
C GLU A 91 3.90 -6.21 -21.31
N ALA A 92 4.75 -7.01 -20.65
CA ALA A 92 4.50 -8.44 -20.43
C ALA A 92 3.49 -8.72 -19.30
N TYR A 93 3.39 -7.82 -18.31
CA TYR A 93 2.49 -7.95 -17.16
C TYR A 93 1.87 -6.57 -16.85
N PRO A 94 0.56 -6.39 -17.07
CA PRO A 94 0.03 -5.05 -17.16
C PRO A 94 0.12 -4.29 -15.83
N HIS A 95 0.05 -4.97 -14.67
CA HIS A 95 0.12 -4.30 -13.36
C HIS A 95 0.80 -5.13 -12.27
N THR A 96 1.49 -4.43 -11.37
CA THR A 96 2.01 -4.94 -10.09
C THR A 96 1.04 -4.56 -8.97
N LEU A 97 0.78 -5.49 -8.07
CA LEU A 97 0.07 -5.29 -6.81
C LEU A 97 1.07 -5.43 -5.66
N VAL A 98 1.23 -4.37 -4.88
CA VAL A 98 2.05 -4.34 -3.67
C VAL A 98 1.22 -3.89 -2.49
N THR A 99 1.62 -4.31 -1.29
CA THR A 99 1.06 -3.77 -0.06
C THR A 99 2.13 -3.63 1.00
N SER A 100 1.99 -2.59 1.82
CA SER A 100 2.92 -2.24 2.86
C SER A 100 2.19 -1.72 4.10
N ARG A 101 2.75 -1.96 5.28
CA ARG A 101 2.38 -1.29 6.52
C ARG A 101 3.32 -0.12 6.72
N TRP A 102 2.74 1.03 7.01
CA TRP A 102 3.44 2.27 7.33
C TRP A 102 3.14 2.58 8.79
N ASP A 103 4.17 2.57 9.61
CA ASP A 103 4.10 2.89 11.02
C ASP A 103 4.76 4.26 11.23
N GLU A 104 3.95 5.27 11.52
CA GLU A 104 4.40 6.65 11.77
C GLU A 104 4.47 6.94 13.27
N GLY A 105 5.63 7.41 13.72
CA GLY A 105 5.83 7.87 15.10
C GLY A 105 7.24 7.61 15.63
N LEU A 106 7.44 7.91 16.91
CA LEU A 106 8.65 7.52 17.64
C LEU A 106 8.45 6.11 18.19
N ILE A 107 8.50 5.12 17.30
CA ILE A 107 8.42 3.71 17.68
C ILE A 107 9.85 3.16 17.73
N PRO A 108 10.32 2.65 18.89
CA PRO A 108 11.57 1.92 18.93
C PRO A 108 11.48 0.69 18.02
N GLY A 109 12.49 0.48 17.18
CA GLY A 109 12.46 -0.53 16.12
C GLY A 109 12.25 -1.96 16.62
N GLU A 110 12.57 -2.24 17.89
CA GLU A 110 12.35 -3.53 18.53
C GLU A 110 10.86 -3.90 18.73
N PHE A 111 9.95 -2.93 18.68
CA PHE A 111 8.51 -3.17 18.81
C PHE A 111 7.78 -3.31 17.46
N ILE A 112 8.52 -3.16 16.35
CA ILE A 112 7.95 -3.21 15.00
C ILE A 112 8.24 -4.57 14.39
N SER A 113 7.20 -5.34 14.10
CA SER A 113 7.35 -6.58 13.34
C SER A 113 7.95 -6.28 11.96
N SER A 114 9.03 -6.96 11.61
CA SER A 114 9.61 -6.97 10.26
C SER A 114 8.78 -7.78 9.27
N GLU A 115 7.77 -8.50 9.75
CA GLU A 115 6.85 -9.30 8.95
C GLU A 115 5.51 -8.59 8.83
N PHE A 116 4.95 -8.62 7.63
CA PHE A 116 3.63 -8.09 7.31
C PHE A 116 2.99 -8.94 6.22
N THR A 117 1.72 -9.29 6.43
CA THR A 117 0.88 -9.97 5.43
C THR A 117 -0.47 -9.31 5.44
N ASN A 118 -1.01 -9.01 4.26
CA ASN A 118 -2.31 -8.37 4.15
C ASN A 118 -3.37 -9.39 3.65
N PRO A 119 -4.32 -9.80 4.52
CA PRO A 119 -5.37 -10.74 4.11
C PRO A 119 -6.30 -10.15 3.04
N ASP A 120 -6.50 -8.83 3.02
CA ASP A 120 -7.36 -8.16 2.04
C ASP A 120 -6.76 -8.27 0.63
N VAL A 121 -5.43 -8.21 0.50
CA VAL A 121 -4.73 -8.42 -0.79
C VAL A 121 -4.87 -9.87 -1.28
N LYS A 122 -4.80 -10.84 -0.37
CA LYS A 122 -5.03 -12.25 -0.71
C LYS A 122 -6.47 -12.44 -1.20
N ALA A 123 -7.45 -11.91 -0.47
CA ALA A 123 -8.86 -11.98 -0.82
C ALA A 123 -9.15 -11.27 -2.16
N PHE A 124 -8.48 -10.14 -2.46
CA PHE A 124 -8.60 -9.48 -3.76
C PHE A 124 -8.11 -10.36 -4.92
N CYS A 125 -7.01 -11.09 -4.73
CA CYS A 125 -6.52 -12.02 -5.73
C CYS A 125 -7.48 -13.19 -5.98
N GLU A 126 -8.14 -13.69 -4.93
CA GLU A 126 -9.20 -14.69 -5.04
C GLU A 126 -10.44 -14.13 -5.75
N TYR A 127 -10.81 -12.88 -5.45
CA TYR A 127 -11.89 -12.15 -6.12
C TYR A 127 -11.64 -11.99 -7.62
N LEU A 128 -10.44 -11.56 -8.04
CA LEU A 128 -10.09 -11.43 -9.46
C LEU A 128 -10.23 -12.75 -10.21
N HIS A 129 -9.85 -13.85 -9.58
CA HIS A 129 -9.95 -15.19 -10.17
C HIS A 129 -11.41 -15.64 -10.28
N ALA A 130 -12.18 -15.50 -9.19
CA ALA A 130 -13.59 -15.89 -9.14
C ALA A 130 -14.47 -15.13 -10.15
N HIS A 131 -14.15 -13.87 -10.45
CA HIS A 131 -14.89 -13.03 -11.38
C HIS A 131 -14.33 -13.06 -12.81
N ALA A 132 -13.39 -13.95 -13.10
CA ALA A 132 -12.72 -14.05 -14.41
C ALA A 132 -12.13 -12.72 -14.92
N LEU A 133 -11.68 -11.86 -14.00
CA LEU A 133 -10.99 -10.61 -14.32
C LEU A 133 -9.49 -10.84 -14.52
N GLY A 134 -8.91 -11.76 -13.75
CA GLY A 134 -7.50 -12.08 -13.84
C GLY A 134 -7.01 -13.02 -12.74
N SER A 135 -5.70 -13.18 -12.65
CA SER A 135 -5.04 -13.96 -11.60
C SER A 135 -3.79 -13.25 -11.11
N CYS A 136 -3.56 -13.31 -9.79
CA CYS A 136 -2.31 -12.86 -9.20
C CYS A 136 -1.23 -13.94 -9.28
N ARG A 137 0.03 -13.56 -9.50
CA ARG A 137 1.20 -14.43 -9.33
C ARG A 137 2.25 -13.74 -8.49
N ILE A 138 2.90 -14.49 -7.60
CA ILE A 138 4.00 -13.95 -6.79
C ILE A 138 5.17 -13.57 -7.72
N ILE A 139 5.71 -12.37 -7.51
CA ILE A 139 6.96 -11.94 -8.13
C ILE A 139 8.09 -12.47 -7.26
N LYS A 140 8.96 -13.29 -7.85
CA LYS A 140 10.21 -13.74 -7.23
C LYS A 140 11.34 -12.77 -7.54
#